data_AF-A0A0C6EQ71-F1
#
_entry.id   AF-A0A0C6EQ71-F1
#
_cell.length_a   1.000
_cell.length_b   1.000
_cell.length_c   1.000
_cell.angle_alpha   90.00
_cell.angle_beta   90.00
_cell.angle_gamma   90.00
#
_symmetry.space_group_name_H-M   'P 1'
#
loop_
_entity.id
_entity.type
_entity.pdbx_description
1 polymer ?
#
loop_
_entity_poly.entity_id
_entity_poly.type
_entity_poly.pdbx_seq_one_letter_code
_entity_poly.pdbx_strand_id
1 'polypeptide(L)'
;MARNRAQQLCIVTLDYQRFLLPQADALKLIDIMSRAAEVQADYASGAGFKYTVGEVPEVELTIVRPSQLVMPQAEPAPATPRARRKSPAQVTHDAIRLLEGL
;
A
#
# COMPACT_ATOMS: atom_id res chain seq x y z
N MET A 1 7.12 9.91 3.40
CA MET A 1 7.14 9.65 4.86
C MET A 1 6.29 8.41 5.13
N ALA A 2 6.90 7.24 5.34
CA ALA A 2 6.17 5.99 5.56
C ALA A 2 5.76 5.89 7.04
N ARG A 3 4.45 5.99 7.31
CA ARG A 3 3.89 5.89 8.66
C ARG A 3 3.83 4.41 9.06
N ASN A 4 4.98 3.82 9.37
CA ASN A 4 5.08 2.49 9.97
C ASN A 4 4.65 2.56 11.44
N ARG A 5 3.34 2.79 11.67
CA ARG A 5 2.68 2.28 12.87
C ARG A 5 2.17 0.90 12.49
N ALA A 6 2.21 -0.05 13.41
CA ALA A 6 1.60 -1.37 13.28
C ALA A 6 0.09 -1.22 13.01
N GLN A 7 -0.27 -0.92 11.76
CA GLN A 7 -1.64 -0.77 11.33
C GLN A 7 -2.20 -2.18 11.17
N GLN A 8 -3.25 -2.47 11.93
CA GLN A 8 -4.03 -3.69 11.71
C GLN A 8 -4.58 -3.63 10.29
N LEU A 9 -4.36 -4.72 9.55
CA LEU A 9 -4.83 -4.89 8.19
C LEU A 9 -6.07 -5.78 8.21
N CYS A 10 -7.00 -5.46 7.33
CA CYS A 10 -8.22 -6.21 7.17
C CYS A 10 -8.48 -6.50 5.70
N ILE A 11 -9.05 -7.66 5.43
CA ILE A 11 -9.64 -8.01 4.15
C ILE A 11 -11.13 -7.68 4.23
N VAL A 12 -11.61 -6.87 3.30
CA VAL A 12 -13.04 -6.66 3.08
C VAL A 12 -13.43 -7.43 1.83
N THR A 13 -14.41 -8.32 1.95
CA THR A 13 -14.99 -9.05 0.82
C THR A 13 -16.30 -8.36 0.43
N LEU A 14 -16.42 -7.99 -0.84
CA LEU A 14 -17.62 -7.46 -1.48
C LEU A 14 -17.92 -8.36 -2.66
N ASP A 15 -19.00 -9.15 -2.58
CA ASP A 15 -19.32 -10.20 -3.55
C ASP A 15 -18.11 -11.11 -3.83
N TYR A 16 -17.62 -11.11 -5.07
CA TYR A 16 -16.48 -11.90 -5.53
C TYR A 16 -15.13 -11.17 -5.39
N GLN A 17 -15.13 -9.92 -4.93
CA GLN A 17 -13.94 -9.07 -4.82
C GLN A 17 -13.42 -9.00 -3.39
N ARG A 18 -12.10 -9.00 -3.24
CA ARG A 18 -11.43 -8.90 -1.94
C ARG A 18 -10.46 -7.74 -1.94
N PHE A 19 -10.57 -6.88 -0.94
CA PHE A 19 -9.77 -5.67 -0.80
C PHE A 19 -8.97 -5.72 0.51
N LEU A 20 -7.67 -5.39 0.43
CA LEU A 20 -6.82 -5.26 1.61
C LEU A 20 -6.75 -3.78 2.01
N LEU A 21 -7.21 -3.47 3.22
CA LEU A 21 -7.31 -2.10 3.73
C LEU A 21 -6.75 -2.00 5.15
N PRO A 22 -6.26 -0.81 5.56
CA PRO A 22 -6.09 -0.51 6.97
C PRO A 22 -7.43 -0.61 7.71
N GLN A 23 -7.42 -1.10 8.94
CA GLN A 23 -8.64 -1.31 9.74
C GLN A 23 -9.55 -0.08 9.80
N ALA A 24 -8.97 1.12 9.96
CA ALA A 24 -9.74 2.36 10.04
C ALA A 24 -10.56 2.65 8.78
N ASP A 25 -10.07 2.24 7.62
CA ASP A 25 -10.77 2.45 6.34
C ASP A 25 -11.70 1.28 6.02
N ALA A 26 -11.34 0.06 6.43
CA ALA A 26 -12.21 -1.11 6.34
C ALA A 26 -13.52 -0.91 7.12
N LEU A 27 -13.46 -0.39 8.35
CA LEU A 27 -14.65 -0.12 9.16
C LEU A 27 -15.57 0.93 8.54
N LYS A 28 -15.00 1.98 7.93
CA LYS A 28 -15.80 2.99 7.21
C LYS A 28 -16.49 2.37 6.00
N LEU A 29 -15.79 1.49 5.28
CA LEU A 29 -16.36 0.83 4.11
C LEU A 29 -17.57 -0.04 4.49
N ILE A 30 -17.46 -0.83 5.57
CA ILE A 30 -18.59 -1.62 6.07
C ILE A 30 -19.76 -0.73 6.48
N ASP A 31 -19.48 0.35 7.21
CA ASP A 31 -20.52 1.29 7.66
C ASP A 31 -21.28 1.93 6.47
N ILE A 32 -20.56 2.28 5.40
CA ILE A 32 -21.16 2.78 4.17
C ILE A 32 -22.00 1.68 3.50
N MET A 33 -21.43 0.49 3.32
CA MET A 33 -22.08 -0.60 2.59
C MET A 33 -23.29 -1.16 3.33
N SER A 34 -23.29 -1.15 4.67
CA SER A 34 -24.44 -1.57 5.49
C SER A 34 -25.70 -0.72 5.27
N ARG A 35 -25.53 0.49 4.70
CA ARG A 35 -26.60 1.43 4.38
C ARG A 35 -26.81 1.58 2.87
N ALA A 36 -26.01 0.89 2.07
CA ALA A 36 -26.12 0.90 0.62
C ALA A 36 -27.20 -0.09 0.16
N ALA A 37 -27.63 0.09 -1.09
CA ALA A 37 -28.45 -0.87 -1.80
C ALA A 37 -27.79 -1.16 -3.14
N GLU A 38 -27.85 -2.41 -3.59
CA GLU A 38 -27.39 -2.80 -4.91
C GLU A 38 -28.26 -2.11 -5.98
N VAL A 39 -27.68 -1.82 -7.13
CA VAL A 39 -28.40 -1.23 -8.26
C VAL A 39 -28.06 -1.99 -9.54
N GLN A 40 -29.08 -2.53 -10.19
CA GLN A 40 -28.95 -3.21 -11.47
C GLN A 40 -29.43 -2.30 -12.60
N ALA A 41 -28.63 -2.19 -13.66
CA ALA A 41 -28.99 -1.42 -14.84
C ALA A 41 -29.79 -2.29 -15.81
N ASP A 42 -30.97 -1.82 -16.22
CA ASP A 42 -31.76 -2.42 -17.29
C ASP A 42 -31.45 -1.72 -18.62
N TYR A 43 -30.78 -2.47 -19.49
CA TYR A 43 -30.40 -2.05 -20.84
C TYR A 43 -31.37 -2.53 -21.93
N ALA A 44 -32.34 -3.39 -21.60
CA ALA A 44 -33.23 -4.03 -22.57
C ALA A 44 -34.47 -3.20 -22.90
N SER A 45 -34.85 -2.31 -21.98
CA SER A 45 -35.96 -1.39 -22.15
C SER A 45 -35.59 -0.29 -23.16
N GLY A 46 -36.03 -0.41 -24.42
CA GLY A 46 -35.91 0.65 -25.46
C GLY A 46 -36.55 2.01 -25.12
N ALA A 47 -36.94 2.22 -23.86
CA ALA A 47 -37.50 3.42 -23.26
C ALA A 47 -36.52 4.15 -22.30
N GLY A 48 -35.21 3.93 -22.45
CA GLY A 48 -34.15 4.63 -21.72
C GLY A 48 -33.49 3.82 -20.60
N PHE A 49 -32.34 4.31 -20.11
CA PHE A 49 -31.58 3.68 -19.03
C PHE A 49 -32.38 3.71 -17.72
N LYS A 50 -32.76 2.54 -17.23
CA LYS A 50 -33.42 2.38 -15.93
C LYS A 50 -32.49 1.64 -14.98
N TYR A 51 -32.64 1.95 -13.70
CA TYR A 51 -31.90 1.34 -12.62
C TYR A 51 -32.90 0.76 -11.62
N THR A 52 -32.73 -0.53 -11.31
CA THR A 52 -33.54 -1.26 -10.33
C THR A 52 -32.76 -1.37 -9.05
N VAL A 53 -33.34 -0.88 -7.95
CA VAL A 53 -32.75 -1.00 -6.62
C VAL A 53 -33.01 -2.42 -6.09
N GLY A 54 -31.94 -3.09 -5.66
CA GLY A 54 -31.94 -4.42 -5.09
C GLY A 54 -31.83 -4.41 -3.56
N GLU A 55 -31.21 -5.45 -3.02
CA GLU A 55 -31.03 -5.65 -1.58
C GLU A 55 -29.77 -4.96 -1.06
N VAL A 56 -29.56 -5.06 0.26
CA VAL A 56 -28.33 -4.59 0.90
C VAL A 56 -27.18 -5.51 0.48
N PRO A 57 -26.04 -4.98 0.00
CA PRO A 57 -24.92 -5.80 -0.44
C PRO A 57 -24.29 -6.59 0.71
N GLU A 58 -23.89 -7.83 0.43
CA GLU A 58 -23.19 -8.68 1.39
C GLU A 58 -21.73 -8.24 1.55
N VAL A 59 -21.34 -7.91 2.79
CA VAL A 59 -19.99 -7.44 3.11
C VAL A 59 -19.43 -8.21 4.28
N GLU A 60 -18.24 -8.80 4.08
CA GLU A 60 -17.53 -9.53 5.11
C GLU A 60 -16.22 -8.82 5.48
N LEU A 61 -15.90 -8.78 6.78
CA LEU A 61 -14.64 -8.27 7.30
C LEU A 61 -13.83 -9.38 7.95
N THR A 62 -12.62 -9.60 7.45
CA THR A 62 -11.64 -10.51 8.06
C THR A 62 -10.41 -9.72 8.51
N ILE A 63 -10.09 -9.78 9.80
CA ILE A 63 -8.85 -9.21 10.34
C ILE A 63 -7.69 -10.18 10.04
N VAL A 64 -6.60 -9.66 9.47
CA VAL A 64 -5.44 -10.48 9.08
C VAL A 64 -4.15 -9.99 9.71
N ARG A 65 -3.27 -10.94 10.04
CA ARG A 65 -1.91 -10.64 10.50
C ARG A 65 -1.01 -10.42 9.29
N PRO A 66 0.03 -9.57 9.40
CA PRO A 66 1.01 -9.39 8.33
C PRO A 66 1.63 -10.70 7.84
N SER A 67 1.81 -11.68 8.72
CA SER A 67 2.36 -13.00 8.38
C SER A 67 1.47 -13.86 7.48
N GLN A 68 0.19 -13.51 7.32
CA GLN A 68 -0.74 -14.21 6.44
C GLN A 68 -0.77 -13.62 5.03
N LEU A 69 -0.08 -12.49 4.80
CA LEU A 69 -0.07 -11.78 3.53
C LEU A 69 1.22 -12.08 2.76
N VAL A 70 1.07 -12.55 1.52
CA VAL A 70 2.17 -12.69 0.58
C VAL A 70 2.07 -11.57 -0.43
N MET A 71 3.03 -10.66 -0.43
CA MET A 71 3.18 -9.69 -1.52
C MET A 71 3.90 -10.40 -2.66
N PRO A 72 3.35 -10.42 -3.89
CA PRO A 72 4.12 -10.87 -5.04
C PRO A 72 5.38 -10.00 -5.10
N GLN A 73 6.55 -10.63 -5.18
CA GLN A 73 7.84 -9.96 -5.08
C GLN A 73 7.89 -8.78 -6.05
N ALA A 74 7.89 -7.57 -5.50
CA ALA A 74 8.35 -6.41 -6.24
C ALA A 74 9.78 -6.72 -6.66
N GLU A 75 10.03 -6.74 -7.96
CA GLU A 75 11.36 -6.91 -8.52
C GLU A 75 12.31 -5.96 -7.76
N PRO A 76 13.34 -6.49 -7.09
CA PRO A 76 14.15 -5.67 -6.20
C PRO A 76 14.84 -4.61 -7.05
N ALA A 77 14.42 -3.36 -6.88
CA ALA A 77 15.14 -2.23 -7.44
C ALA A 77 16.61 -2.37 -7.00
N PRO A 78 17.57 -2.35 -7.93
CA PRO A 78 18.97 -2.58 -7.61
C PRO A 78 19.39 -1.60 -6.51
N ALA A 79 19.87 -2.15 -5.39
CA ALA A 79 20.36 -1.36 -4.29
C ALA A 79 21.46 -0.43 -4.82
N THR A 80 21.23 0.88 -4.79
CA THR A 80 22.29 1.84 -5.11
C THR A 80 23.42 1.61 -4.11
N PRO A 81 24.66 1.34 -4.57
CA PRO A 81 25.77 1.06 -3.67
C PRO A 81 25.95 2.27 -2.76
N ARG A 82 25.77 2.04 -1.46
CA ARG A 82 25.89 3.05 -0.42
C ARG A 82 27.30 3.63 -0.53
N ALA A 83 27.42 4.87 -1.01
CA ALA A 83 28.71 5.53 -1.14
C ALA A 83 29.42 5.47 0.21
N ARG A 84 30.52 4.72 0.25
CA ARG A 84 31.33 4.49 1.45
C ARG A 84 31.83 5.86 1.91
N ARG A 85 31.19 6.44 2.93
CA ARG A 85 31.68 7.68 3.57
C ARG A 85 33.11 7.40 4.01
N LYS A 86 34.08 8.04 3.36
CA LYS A 86 35.47 8.03 3.80
C LYS A 86 35.47 8.63 5.21
N SER A 87 35.93 7.86 6.19
CA SER A 87 36.16 8.36 7.55
C SER A 87 37.18 9.49 7.50
N PRO A 88 37.02 10.56 8.31
CA PRO A 88 37.92 11.73 8.27
C PRO A 88 39.40 11.41 8.59
N ALA A 89 39.70 10.20 9.07
CA ALA A 89 41.06 9.72 9.29
C ALA A 89 41.88 9.46 8.00
N GLN A 90 41.30 9.62 6.80
CA GLN A 90 42.03 9.50 5.52
C GLN A 90 42.48 10.83 4.90
N VAL A 91 42.38 11.94 5.64
CA VAL A 91 43.09 13.17 5.26
C VAL A 91 44.47 13.12 5.91
N THR A 92 45.34 12.26 5.38
CA THR A 92 46.76 12.26 5.74
C THR A 92 47.35 13.56 5.25
N HIS A 93 47.93 14.34 6.17
CA HIS A 93 48.67 15.56 5.88
C HIS A 93 49.68 15.32 4.77
N ASP A 94 49.54 16.04 3.66
CA ASP A 94 50.58 16.20 2.66
C ASP A 94 51.63 17.17 3.24
N ALA A 95 52.44 16.64 4.16
CA ALA A 95 53.46 17.38 4.89
C ALA A 95 54.85 16.82 4.60
N ILE A 96 55.18 16.58 3.33
CA ILE A 96 56.58 16.49 2.87
C ILE A 96 56.70 17.13 1.48
N ARG A 97 56.61 18.46 1.42
CA ARG A 97 57.29 19.27 0.40
C ARG A 97 57.73 20.60 0.99
N LEU A 98 58.55 20.55 2.03
CA LEU A 98 59.50 21.62 2.29
C LEU A 98 60.87 20.99 2.55
N LEU A 99 61.75 21.25 1.59
CA LEU A 99 63.22 21.27 1.71
C LEU A 99 63.93 19.93 1.85
N GLU A 100 64.38 19.38 0.71
CA GLU A 100 65.76 18.92 0.42
C GLU A 100 65.79 18.61 -1.10
N GLY A 101 66.70 19.10 -1.95
CA GLY A 101 67.88 19.93 -1.78
C GLY A 101 68.56 20.13 -3.15
N LEU A 102 69.60 20.96 -3.11
CA LEU A 102 70.67 21.21 -4.10
C LEU A 102 70.32 22.07 -5.33
#